data_AF-A0A2V5NCG4-F1
#
_entry.id   AF-A0A2V5NCG4-F1
#
_cell.length_a   1.000
_cell.length_b   1.000
_cell.length_c   1.000
_cell.angle_alpha   90.00
_cell.angle_beta   90.00
_cell.angle_gamma   90.00
#
_symmetry.space_group_name_H-M   'P 1'
#
loop_
_entity.id
_entity.type
_entity.pdbx_description
1 polymer ?
#
loop_
_entity_poly.entity_id
_entity_poly.type
_entity_poly.pdbx_seq_one_letter_code
_entity_poly.pdbx_strand_id
1 'polypeptide(L)'
;MTEIEKSIGDSLRALESAVKSMSTANPKPDLLPLFGRLDELTAQLPHDTDPTLLHYLHKKSYEKARLYLEGRDAENQVGSCRH
;
A
#
# COMPACT_ATOMS: atom_id res chain seq x y z
N MET A 1 2.65 10.91 -9.51
CA MET A 1 2.56 9.44 -9.43
C MET A 1 3.47 8.82 -10.48
N THR A 2 4.63 8.38 -10.04
CA THR A 2 5.66 7.64 -10.76
C THR A 2 5.18 6.23 -11.12
N GLU A 3 5.92 5.55 -12.00
CA GLU A 3 5.62 4.16 -12.37
C GLU A 3 5.78 3.19 -11.19
N ILE A 4 6.72 3.47 -10.28
CA ILE A 4 6.94 2.69 -9.06
C ILE A 4 5.76 2.85 -8.10
N GLU A 5 5.29 4.09 -7.86
CA GLU A 5 4.10 4.33 -7.03
C GLU A 5 2.84 3.64 -7.58
N LYS A 6 2.66 3.62 -8.91
CA LYS A 6 1.57 2.89 -9.56
C LYS A 6 1.68 1.38 -9.31
N SER A 7 2.88 0.83 -9.45
CA SER A 7 3.14 -0.60 -9.22
C SER A 7 2.95 -1.00 -7.77
N ILE A 8 3.30 -0.11 -6.82
CA ILE A 8 3.02 -0.29 -5.39
C ILE A 8 1.51 -0.30 -5.18
N GLY A 9 0.79 0.69 -5.70
CA GLY A 9 -0.68 0.76 -5.58
C GLY A 9 -1.38 -0.49 -6.10
N ASP A 10 -0.97 -1.00 -7.26
CA ASP A 10 -1.49 -2.25 -7.83
C ASP A 10 -1.20 -3.46 -6.92
N SER A 11 0.04 -3.56 -6.43
CA SER A 11 0.46 -4.64 -5.52
C SER A 11 -0.31 -4.61 -4.19
N LEU A 12 -0.57 -3.41 -3.64
CA LEU A 12 -1.38 -3.23 -2.43
C LEU A 12 -2.83 -3.66 -2.65
N ARG A 13 -3.41 -3.34 -3.82
CA ARG A 13 -4.77 -3.74 -4.18
C ARG A 13 -4.88 -5.25 -4.41
N ALA A 14 -3.87 -5.85 -5.04
CA ALA A 14 -3.78 -7.30 -5.21
C ALA A 14 -3.67 -8.01 -3.85
N LEU A 15 -2.85 -7.49 -2.93
CA LEU A 15 -2.75 -7.98 -1.55
C LEU A 15 -4.09 -7.93 -0.83
N GLU A 16 -4.80 -6.80 -0.87
CA GLU A 16 -6.11 -6.68 -0.25
C GLU A 16 -7.11 -7.67 -0.85
N SER A 17 -7.14 -7.81 -2.18
CA SER A 17 -8.02 -8.76 -2.87
C SER A 17 -7.72 -10.21 -2.49
N ALA A 18 -6.43 -10.57 -2.40
CA ALA A 18 -5.99 -11.90 -2.00
C ALA A 18 -6.39 -12.21 -0.55
N VAL A 19 -6.20 -11.26 0.37
CA VAL A 19 -6.63 -11.39 1.77
C VAL A 19 -8.15 -11.55 1.87
N LYS A 20 -8.93 -10.72 1.15
CA LYS A 20 -10.41 -10.83 1.11
C LYS A 20 -10.89 -12.16 0.54
N SER A 21 -10.18 -12.68 -0.45
CA SER A 21 -10.52 -13.96 -1.08
C SER A 21 -10.03 -15.16 -0.26
N MET A 22 -9.14 -14.99 0.71
CA MET A 22 -8.51 -16.08 1.46
C MET A 22 -9.52 -16.95 2.22
N SER A 23 -10.64 -16.38 2.66
CA SER A 23 -11.72 -17.10 3.34
C SER A 23 -12.56 -17.99 2.41
N THR A 24 -12.51 -17.75 1.10
CA THR A 24 -13.38 -18.41 0.11
C THR A 24 -12.61 -19.15 -0.99
N ALA A 25 -11.34 -18.83 -1.20
CA ALA A 25 -10.50 -19.40 -2.23
C ALA A 25 -9.92 -20.77 -1.84
N ASN A 26 -9.96 -21.71 -2.79
CA ASN A 26 -9.28 -23.00 -2.70
C ASN A 26 -8.60 -23.31 -4.05
N PRO A 27 -7.26 -23.39 -4.12
CA PRO A 27 -6.30 -23.23 -3.03
C PRO A 27 -6.22 -21.78 -2.50
N LYS A 28 -5.69 -21.62 -1.29
CA LYS A 28 -5.49 -20.30 -0.69
C LYS A 28 -4.46 -19.50 -1.52
N PRO A 29 -4.69 -18.21 -1.78
CA PRO A 29 -3.73 -17.37 -2.49
C PRO A 29 -2.45 -17.19 -1.66
N ASP A 30 -1.30 -17.18 -2.34
CA ASP A 30 -0.01 -16.95 -1.70
C ASP A 30 0.27 -15.45 -1.57
N LEU A 31 0.48 -15.00 -0.32
CA LEU A 31 0.72 -13.59 -0.01
C LEU A 31 2.22 -13.24 0.03
N LEU A 32 3.10 -14.24 0.17
CA LEU A 32 4.55 -14.03 0.24
C LEU A 32 5.12 -13.30 -0.97
N PRO A 33 4.77 -13.64 -2.23
CA PRO A 33 5.31 -12.92 -3.39
C PRO A 33 4.80 -11.48 -3.46
N LEU A 34 3.61 -11.19 -2.91
CA LEU A 34 3.07 -9.83 -2.86
C LEU A 34 3.85 -8.96 -1.87
N PHE A 35 4.19 -9.50 -0.70
CA PHE A 35 5.05 -8.80 0.26
C PHE A 35 6.46 -8.58 -0.27
N GLY A 36 7.06 -9.59 -0.92
CA GLY A 36 8.38 -9.46 -1.54
C GLY A 36 8.40 -8.35 -2.60
N ARG A 37 7.42 -8.36 -3.51
CA ARG A 37 7.30 -7.32 -4.54
C ARG A 37 7.11 -5.92 -3.96
N LEU A 38 6.33 -5.78 -2.89
CA LEU A 38 6.16 -4.50 -2.20
C LEU A 38 7.46 -3.99 -1.58
N ASP A 39 8.27 -4.88 -0.99
CA ASP A 39 9.56 -4.53 -0.41
C ASP A 39 10.56 -4.06 -1.50
N GLU A 40 10.65 -4.82 -2.61
CA GLU A 40 11.48 -4.47 -3.77
C GLU A 40 11.07 -3.13 -4.39
N LEU A 41 9.78 -2.88 -4.54
CA LEU A 41 9.28 -1.61 -5.08
C LEU A 41 9.53 -0.46 -4.11
N THR A 42 9.38 -0.69 -2.81
CA THR A 42 9.66 0.31 -1.77
C THR A 42 11.13 0.71 -1.77
N ALA A 43 12.04 -0.26 -1.97
CA ALA A 43 13.48 0.00 -2.07
C ALA A 43 13.88 0.80 -3.33
N GLN A 44 13.04 0.77 -4.38
CA GLN A 44 13.26 1.49 -5.64
C GLN A 44 12.61 2.89 -5.66
N LEU A 45 11.92 3.29 -4.59
CA LEU A 45 11.30 4.60 -4.52
C LEU A 45 12.36 5.72 -4.56
N PRO A 46 12.14 6.78 -5.36
CA PRO A 46 13.04 7.92 -5.38
C PRO A 46 13.04 8.64 -4.03
N HIS A 47 14.14 9.30 -3.68
CA HIS A 47 14.24 10.10 -2.45
C HIS A 47 13.25 11.28 -2.40
N ASP A 48 12.73 11.69 -3.55
CA ASP A 48 11.69 12.73 -3.68
C ASP A 48 10.28 12.20 -3.34
N THR A 49 10.15 10.90 -3.04
CA THR A 49 8.86 10.30 -2.64
C THR A 49 8.38 10.91 -1.33
N ASP A 50 7.07 11.12 -1.23
CA ASP A 50 6.47 11.68 -0.03
C ASP A 50 6.82 10.86 1.23
N PRO A 51 7.31 11.50 2.31
CA PRO A 51 7.71 10.81 3.53
C PRO A 51 6.57 10.08 4.23
N THR A 52 5.31 10.48 4.01
CA THR A 52 4.11 9.84 4.54
C THR A 52 3.91 8.46 3.91
N LEU A 53 4.05 8.38 2.59
CA LEU A 53 3.97 7.12 1.85
C LEU A 53 5.10 6.17 2.29
N LEU A 54 6.33 6.68 2.36
CA LEU A 54 7.47 5.91 2.86
C LEU A 54 7.21 5.39 4.28
N HIS A 55 6.70 6.24 5.18
CA HIS A 55 6.35 5.84 6.53
C HIS A 55 5.35 4.67 6.54
N TYR A 56 4.27 4.76 5.75
CA TYR A 56 3.27 3.69 5.69
C TYR A 56 3.84 2.39 5.14
N LEU A 57 4.66 2.44 4.08
CA LEU A 57 5.30 1.26 3.51
C LEU A 57 6.28 0.60 4.50
N HIS A 58 7.14 1.38 5.14
CA HIS A 58 8.09 0.87 6.15
C HIS A 58 7.39 0.31 7.40
N LYS A 59 6.27 0.91 7.81
CA LYS A 59 5.43 0.41 8.91
C LYS A 59 4.54 -0.77 8.52
N LYS A 60 4.60 -1.24 7.28
CA LYS A 60 3.69 -2.27 6.71
C LYS A 60 2.22 -1.91 6.87
N SER A 61 1.91 -0.61 6.92
CA SER A 61 0.56 -0.06 6.95
C SER A 61 0.00 0.01 5.53
N TYR A 62 -0.13 -1.15 4.89
CA TYR A 62 -0.47 -1.31 3.48
C TYR A 62 -1.82 -0.68 3.11
N GLU A 63 -2.81 -0.76 4.00
CA GLU A 63 -4.11 -0.10 3.80
C GLU A 63 -3.98 1.42 3.73
N LYS A 64 -3.20 2.03 4.63
CA LYS A 64 -2.94 3.48 4.62
C LYS A 64 -2.13 3.91 3.42
N ALA A 65 -1.09 3.16 3.05
CA ALA A 65 -0.32 3.41 1.84
C ALA A 65 -1.21 3.39 0.59
N ARG A 66 -2.18 2.47 0.54
CA ARG A 66 -3.13 2.38 -0.57
C ARG A 66 -4.07 3.59 -0.61
N LEU A 67 -4.67 3.95 0.53
CA LEU A 67 -5.52 5.14 0.65
C LEU A 67 -4.77 6.42 0.27
N TYR A 68 -3.50 6.52 0.66
CA TYR A 68 -2.62 7.61 0.29
C TYR A 68 -2.42 7.71 -1.23
N LEU A 69 -2.07 6.59 -1.87
CA LEU A 69 -1.90 6.51 -3.33
C LEU A 69 -3.20 6.73 -4.11
N GLU A 70 -4.35 6.41 -3.53
CA GLU A 70 -5.68 6.67 -4.11
C GLU A 70 -6.14 8.13 -3.90
N GLY A 71 -5.33 8.99 -3.27
CA GLY A 71 -5.68 10.38 -2.98
C GLY A 71 -6.78 10.53 -1.93
N ARG A 72 -7.08 9.44 -1.20
CA ARG A 72 -8.07 9.37 -0.12
C ARG A 72 -7.43 9.51 1.26
N ASP A 73 -6.16 9.93 1.34
CA ASP A 73 -5.51 10.25 2.62
C ASP A 73 -6.29 11.28 3.43
N ALA A 74 -6.97 12.22 2.75
CA ALA A 74 -7.83 13.20 3.39
C ALA A 74 -8.94 12.56 4.24
N GLU A 75 -9.39 11.33 3.94
CA GLU A 75 -10.32 10.58 4.80
C GLU A 75 -9.63 10.03 6.07
N ASN A 76 -8.34 9.73 6.03
CA ASN A 76 -7.52 9.42 7.22
C ASN A 76 -7.19 10.68 8.05
N GLN A 77 -7.23 11.87 7.44
CA GLN A 77 -7.03 13.16 8.10
C GLN A 77 -8.31 13.74 8.74
N VAL A 78 -9.46 13.04 8.65
CA VAL A 78 -10.69 13.43 9.37
C VAL A 78 -10.58 13.05 10.84
N GLY A 79 -9.61 13.69 11.49
CA GLY A 79 -9.24 13.61 12.89
C GLY A 79 -8.71 14.96 13.36
N SER A 80 -9.45 16.04 13.05
CA SER A 80 -9.53 17.26 13.84
C SER A 80 -8.21 17.85 14.38
N CYS A 81 -7.37 18.42 13.52
CA CYS A 81 -6.61 19.60 13.93
C CYS A 81 -7.54 20.82 13.86
N ARG A 82 -8.30 21.05 14.94
CA ARG A 82 -8.89 22.37 15.21
C ARG A 82 -7.80 23.23 15.86
N HIS A 83 -7.58 24.38 15.24
CA HIS A 83 -6.82 25.57 15.63
C HIS A 83 -6.40 25.70 17.10
#